data_AF-A0A6S7FDV7-F1
#
_entry.id   AF-A0A6S7FDV7-F1
#
_cell.length_a   1.000
_cell.length_b   1.000
_cell.length_c   1.000
_cell.angle_alpha   90.00
_cell.angle_beta   90.00
_cell.angle_gamma   90.00
#
_symmetry.space_group_name_H-M   'P 1'
#
loop_
_entity.id
_entity.type
_entity.pdbx_description
1 polymer ?
#
loop_
_entity_poly.entity_id
_entity_poly.type
_entity_poly.pdbx_seq_one_letter_code
_entity_poly.pdbx_strand_id
1 'polypeptide(L)'
;MNWIKRLFKNKDFKNEVIEDLEDNEEETLFILNHYEKNKEEVKKWDSNNLLTRLELDRQNSYKINFCFIPKNQNYKNVRSYIQYLYGDYEKWQSLRQHFIRKQNSTCQCCNRQFKDLELHEQWSFDDFDKIQKLDKLILLCKECHSIAHITRHKKEPSKIDELLDLYCLYNKIDLSQAWKDFEFHEELRKKRNEINYQLELFYLNQFSFNIENLFDCHTDKFNSFIYKFSTDNKDEKE
;
A
#
# COMPACT_ATOMS: atom_id res chain seq x y z
N MET A 1 -33.95 32.92 19.11
CA MET A 1 -34.06 31.58 19.73
C MET A 1 -35.44 31.01 19.39
N ASN A 2 -35.50 29.76 18.89
CA ASN A 2 -36.71 28.95 18.63
C ASN A 2 -37.59 29.25 17.38
N TRP A 3 -37.01 29.23 16.18
CA TRP A 3 -37.74 28.79 14.97
C TRP A 3 -37.30 27.38 14.50
N ILE A 4 -36.11 26.92 14.92
CA ILE A 4 -35.55 25.60 14.56
C ILE A 4 -36.23 24.44 15.32
N LYS A 5 -36.84 24.69 16.48
CA LYS A 5 -37.53 23.65 17.27
C LYS A 5 -38.89 23.20 16.71
N ARG A 6 -39.39 23.81 15.63
CA ARG A 6 -40.70 23.47 15.05
C ARG A 6 -40.62 22.47 13.89
N LEU A 7 -39.42 22.19 13.36
CA LEU A 7 -39.20 21.21 12.29
C LEU A 7 -38.92 19.79 12.80
N PHE A 8 -38.59 19.61 14.08
CA PHE A 8 -38.30 18.30 14.69
C PHE A 8 -39.40 17.86 15.65
N LYS A 9 -40.67 18.03 15.26
CA LYS A 9 -41.78 17.39 15.99
C LYS A 9 -41.96 15.99 15.41
N ASN A 10 -41.52 14.98 16.18
CA ASN A 10 -41.77 13.54 16.04
C ASN A 10 -42.55 13.14 14.78
N LYS A 11 -41.84 12.84 13.71
CA LYS A 11 -42.29 11.78 12.81
C LYS A 11 -41.55 10.53 13.24
N ASP A 12 -42.25 9.64 13.92
CA ASP A 12 -41.84 8.25 14.07
C ASP A 12 -41.53 7.72 12.67
N PHE A 13 -40.26 7.47 12.39
CA PHE A 13 -39.87 6.72 11.21
C PHE A 13 -40.34 5.29 11.44
N LYS A 14 -41.54 4.99 10.95
CA LYS A 14 -41.94 3.61 10.71
C LYS A 14 -40.94 3.04 9.72
N ASN A 15 -40.30 1.93 10.08
CA ASN A 15 -39.69 1.03 9.11
C ASN A 15 -40.83 0.49 8.23
N GLU A 16 -41.23 1.27 7.23
CA GLU A 16 -41.91 0.71 6.07
C GLU A 16 -40.84 -0.09 5.32
N VAL A 17 -41.06 -1.40 5.26
CA VAL A 17 -40.33 -2.29 4.39
C VAL A 17 -40.45 -1.70 2.99
N ILE A 18 -39.31 -1.30 2.42
CA ILE A 18 -39.24 -0.85 1.03
C ILE A 18 -39.47 -2.11 0.19
N GLU A 19 -40.73 -2.36 -0.15
CA GLU A 19 -41.13 -3.34 -1.16
C GLU A 19 -40.73 -2.79 -2.53
N ASP A 20 -39.87 -3.55 -3.22
CA ASP A 20 -39.56 -3.52 -4.65
C ASP A 20 -39.40 -2.13 -5.30
N LEU A 21 -38.23 -1.53 -5.09
CA LEU A 21 -37.71 -0.53 -6.02
C LEU A 21 -37.24 -1.26 -7.29
N GLU A 22 -38.02 -1.20 -8.37
CA GLU A 22 -37.48 -1.49 -9.69
C GLU A 22 -36.34 -0.49 -9.96
N ASP A 23 -35.09 -0.96 -9.99
CA ASP A 23 -33.94 -0.13 -10.33
C ASP A 23 -34.15 0.45 -11.73
N ASN A 24 -34.55 1.73 -11.80
CA ASN A 24 -34.59 2.45 -13.06
C ASN A 24 -33.14 2.59 -13.55
N GLU A 25 -32.78 1.79 -14.56
CA GLU A 25 -31.42 1.73 -15.12
C GLU A 25 -30.89 3.13 -15.49
N GLU A 26 -31.75 4.01 -15.98
CA GLU A 26 -31.38 5.39 -16.36
C GLU A 26 -31.06 6.26 -15.14
N GLU A 27 -31.79 6.08 -14.04
CA GLU A 27 -31.55 6.78 -12.78
C GLU A 27 -30.28 6.26 -12.09
N THR A 28 -30.07 4.94 -12.08
CA THR A 28 -28.82 4.32 -11.61
C THR A 28 -27.62 4.81 -12.42
N LEU A 29 -27.71 4.84 -13.75
CA LEU A 29 -26.64 5.31 -14.62
C LEU A 29 -26.36 6.81 -14.41
N PHE A 30 -27.39 7.61 -14.17
CA PHE A 30 -27.26 9.03 -13.84
C PHE A 30 -26.55 9.23 -12.50
N ILE A 31 -26.93 8.48 -11.46
CA ILE A 31 -26.30 8.51 -10.14
C ILE A 31 -24.84 8.09 -10.23
N LEU A 32 -24.54 6.99 -10.93
CA LEU A 32 -23.16 6.51 -11.14
C LEU A 32 -22.32 7.54 -11.89
N ASN A 33 -22.84 8.13 -12.97
CA ASN A 33 -22.15 9.17 -13.72
C ASN A 33 -21.89 10.43 -12.88
N HIS A 34 -22.87 10.83 -12.05
CA HIS A 34 -22.71 11.96 -11.14
C HIS A 34 -21.69 11.65 -10.03
N TYR A 35 -21.69 10.43 -9.49
CA TYR A 35 -20.71 9.96 -8.53
C TYR A 35 -19.31 9.97 -9.14
N GLU A 36 -19.09 9.36 -10.31
CA GLU A 36 -17.78 9.32 -10.97
C GLU A 36 -17.23 10.72 -11.25
N LYS A 37 -18.08 11.66 -11.69
CA LYS A 37 -17.69 13.07 -11.90
C LYS A 37 -17.24 13.79 -10.63
N ASN A 38 -17.80 13.43 -9.48
CA ASN A 38 -17.49 14.07 -8.20
C ASN A 38 -16.56 13.24 -7.30
N LYS A 39 -16.23 12.00 -7.70
CA LYS A 39 -15.48 11.02 -6.92
C LYS A 39 -14.15 11.59 -6.43
N GLU A 40 -13.44 12.28 -7.30
CA GLU A 40 -12.15 12.90 -6.97
C GLU A 40 -12.29 14.05 -5.95
N GLU A 41 -13.32 14.88 -6.06
CA GLU A 41 -13.59 15.92 -5.06
C GLU A 41 -14.04 15.31 -3.73
N VAL A 42 -14.86 14.25 -3.74
CA VAL A 42 -15.25 13.52 -2.53
C VAL A 42 -14.03 12.90 -1.85
N LYS A 43 -13.15 12.23 -2.60
CA LYS A 43 -11.87 11.71 -2.08
C LYS A 43 -10.99 12.82 -1.53
N LYS A 44 -10.91 13.95 -2.23
CA LYS A 44 -10.08 15.10 -1.85
C LYS A 44 -10.57 15.73 -0.55
N TRP A 45 -11.86 15.78 -0.29
CA TRP A 45 -12.45 16.39 0.90
C TRP A 45 -12.95 15.39 1.94
N ASP A 46 -12.69 14.10 1.76
CA ASP A 46 -12.95 13.09 2.79
C ASP A 46 -12.15 13.43 4.05
N SER A 47 -12.86 13.98 5.03
CA SER A 47 -12.30 14.42 6.31
C SER A 47 -11.69 13.26 7.09
N ASN A 48 -12.18 12.03 6.88
CA ASN A 48 -11.67 10.85 7.58
C ASN A 48 -10.25 10.51 7.15
N ASN A 49 -9.87 10.87 5.92
CA ASN A 49 -8.56 10.59 5.35
C ASN A 49 -7.68 11.83 5.17
N LEU A 50 -8.17 13.04 5.48
CA LEU A 50 -7.40 14.27 5.32
C LEU A 50 -6.12 14.26 6.18
N LEU A 51 -6.23 13.92 7.48
CA LEU A 51 -5.07 13.88 8.38
C LEU A 51 -4.06 12.81 7.95
N THR A 52 -4.54 11.64 7.52
CA THR A 52 -3.70 10.58 6.97
C THR A 52 -2.92 11.06 5.75
N ARG A 53 -3.58 11.75 4.81
CA ARG A 53 -2.94 12.29 3.62
C ARG A 53 -1.90 13.36 3.95
N LEU A 54 -2.23 14.30 4.84
CA LEU A 54 -1.27 15.34 5.26
C LEU A 54 -0.02 14.73 5.90
N GLU A 55 -0.17 13.67 6.70
CA GLU A 55 0.95 13.00 7.34
C GLU A 55 1.80 12.21 6.33
N LEU A 56 1.17 11.51 5.38
CA LEU A 56 1.89 10.88 4.26
C LEU A 56 2.61 11.92 3.40
N ASP A 57 1.96 13.06 3.12
CA ASP A 57 2.52 14.13 2.31
C ASP A 57 3.73 14.80 2.96
N ARG A 58 3.70 14.99 4.28
CA ARG A 58 4.84 15.48 5.07
C ARG A 58 6.07 14.58 4.86
N GLN A 59 5.85 13.27 4.80
CA GLN A 59 6.88 12.25 4.62
C GLN A 59 7.33 12.08 3.16
N ASN A 60 6.71 12.74 2.17
CA ASN A 60 7.13 12.65 0.75
C ASN A 60 8.57 13.14 0.52
N SER A 61 9.08 14.01 1.40
CA SER A 61 10.45 14.54 1.32
C SER A 61 11.52 13.61 1.89
N TYR A 62 11.11 12.54 2.58
CA TYR A 62 12.02 11.61 3.23
C TYR A 62 12.83 10.78 2.23
N LYS A 63 14.00 10.33 2.69
CA LYS A 63 14.85 9.40 1.93
C LYS A 63 14.33 7.97 2.01
N ILE A 64 13.69 7.61 3.12
CA ILE A 64 13.10 6.30 3.33
C ILE A 64 11.86 6.38 4.21
N ASN A 65 10.82 5.66 3.80
CA ASN A 65 9.57 5.54 4.55
C ASN A 65 9.37 4.10 4.99
N PHE A 66 8.64 3.92 6.08
CA PHE A 66 8.17 2.61 6.49
C PHE A 66 7.18 2.05 5.45
N CYS A 67 7.34 0.76 5.14
CA CYS A 67 6.55 -0.01 4.18
C CYS A 67 5.79 -1.09 4.93
N PHE A 68 4.70 -0.66 5.56
CA PHE A 68 3.88 -1.49 6.44
C PHE A 68 2.76 -2.13 5.64
N ILE A 69 2.98 -3.39 5.26
CA ILE A 69 2.04 -4.13 4.42
C ILE A 69 0.87 -4.66 5.27
N PRO A 70 -0.39 -4.39 4.88
CA PRO A 70 -1.56 -4.96 5.56
C PRO A 70 -1.54 -6.49 5.54
N LYS A 71 -2.13 -7.11 6.57
CA LYS A 71 -2.10 -8.58 6.75
C LYS A 71 -2.61 -9.33 5.52
N ASN A 72 -3.73 -8.88 4.94
CA ASN A 72 -4.35 -9.53 3.77
C ASN A 72 -3.55 -9.32 2.48
N GLN A 73 -2.53 -8.44 2.49
CA GLN A 73 -1.62 -8.17 1.38
C GLN A 73 -0.23 -8.79 1.56
N ASN A 74 0.01 -9.49 2.67
CA ASN A 74 1.29 -10.17 2.89
C ASN A 74 1.59 -11.15 1.74
N TYR A 75 2.82 -11.08 1.23
CA TYR A 75 3.29 -11.84 0.07
C TYR A 75 2.55 -11.57 -1.25
N LYS A 76 1.60 -10.63 -1.31
CA LYS A 76 0.91 -10.22 -2.54
C LYS A 76 1.65 -9.01 -3.13
N ASN A 77 2.70 -9.29 -3.90
CA ASN A 77 3.67 -8.29 -4.37
C ASN A 77 4.10 -8.58 -5.81
N VAL A 78 5.03 -7.79 -6.35
CA VAL A 78 5.45 -7.93 -7.75
C VAL A 78 6.10 -9.30 -7.98
N ARG A 79 6.93 -9.76 -7.05
CA ARG A 79 7.62 -11.06 -7.16
C ARG A 79 6.62 -12.21 -7.24
N SER A 80 5.64 -12.27 -6.34
CA SER A 80 4.64 -13.35 -6.34
C SER A 80 3.68 -13.26 -7.52
N TYR A 81 3.31 -12.05 -7.96
CA TYR A 81 2.55 -11.84 -9.19
C TYR A 81 3.29 -12.38 -10.42
N ILE A 82 4.57 -12.04 -10.58
CA ILE A 82 5.40 -12.52 -11.69
C ILE A 82 5.50 -14.04 -11.66
N GLN A 83 5.82 -14.64 -10.51
CA GLN A 83 5.97 -16.09 -10.42
C GLN A 83 4.66 -16.83 -10.64
N TYR A 84 3.54 -16.27 -10.20
CA TYR A 84 2.23 -16.84 -10.46
C TYR A 84 1.86 -16.82 -11.95
N LEU A 85 2.14 -15.73 -12.66
CA LEU A 85 1.76 -15.59 -14.06
C LEU A 85 2.70 -16.29 -15.04
N TYR A 86 4.01 -16.25 -14.77
CA TYR A 86 5.03 -16.75 -15.70
C TYR A 86 5.60 -18.12 -15.29
N GLY A 87 5.30 -18.58 -14.07
CA GLY A 87 5.76 -19.87 -13.55
C GLY A 87 7.17 -19.85 -12.94
N ASP A 88 7.90 -18.72 -13.01
CA ASP A 88 9.25 -18.57 -12.47
C ASP A 88 9.52 -17.13 -11.95
N TYR A 89 10.69 -16.94 -11.33
CA TYR A 89 11.10 -15.64 -10.80
C TYR A 89 12.17 -14.94 -11.67
N GLU A 90 12.46 -15.43 -12.87
CA GLU A 90 13.54 -14.92 -13.75
C GLU A 90 13.24 -13.49 -14.22
N LYS A 91 11.97 -13.18 -14.49
CA LYS A 91 11.58 -11.81 -14.85
C LYS A 91 11.80 -10.82 -13.70
N TRP A 92 11.59 -11.25 -12.45
CA TRP A 92 11.90 -10.44 -11.28
C TRP A 92 13.41 -10.21 -11.14
N GLN A 93 14.23 -11.26 -11.34
CA GLN A 93 15.69 -11.10 -11.34
C GLN A 93 16.17 -10.19 -12.48
N SER A 94 15.58 -10.31 -13.67
CA SER A 94 15.88 -9.45 -14.81
C SER A 94 15.58 -7.98 -14.52
N LEU A 95 14.43 -7.68 -13.90
CA LEU A 95 14.11 -6.33 -13.41
C LEU A 95 15.16 -5.84 -12.40
N ARG A 96 15.47 -6.65 -11.40
CA ARG A 96 16.48 -6.32 -10.38
C ARG A 96 17.84 -6.01 -11.02
N GLN A 97 18.31 -6.83 -11.95
CA GLN A 97 19.58 -6.63 -12.65
C GLN A 97 19.56 -5.39 -13.55
N HIS A 98 18.43 -5.10 -14.21
CA HIS A 98 18.25 -3.87 -14.98
C HIS A 98 18.47 -2.64 -14.09
N PHE A 99 17.84 -2.60 -12.91
CA PHE A 99 18.02 -1.51 -11.96
C PHE A 99 19.45 -1.43 -11.43
N ILE A 100 20.08 -2.56 -11.09
CA ILE A 100 21.46 -2.58 -10.56
C ILE A 100 22.42 -1.93 -11.55
N ARG A 101 22.30 -2.29 -12.84
CA ARG A 101 23.10 -1.67 -13.91
C ARG A 101 22.79 -0.19 -14.07
N LYS A 102 21.50 0.18 -14.10
CA LYS A 102 21.04 1.57 -14.27
C LYS A 102 21.54 2.49 -13.17
N GLN A 103 21.60 2.02 -11.92
CA GLN A 103 22.02 2.80 -10.75
C GLN A 103 23.48 2.57 -10.36
N ASN A 104 24.28 1.91 -11.20
CA ASN A 104 25.68 1.60 -10.93
C ASN A 104 25.91 0.98 -9.54
N SER A 105 25.09 -0.02 -9.20
CA SER A 105 25.12 -0.73 -7.93
C SER A 105 25.02 0.17 -6.70
N THR A 106 24.26 1.27 -6.79
CA THR A 106 24.08 2.26 -5.71
C THR A 106 22.71 2.12 -5.05
N CYS A 107 22.68 2.08 -3.71
CA CYS A 107 21.45 2.15 -2.92
C CYS A 107 20.81 3.54 -3.07
N GLN A 108 19.53 3.58 -3.44
CA GLN A 108 18.80 4.84 -3.68
C GLN A 108 18.38 5.56 -2.38
N CYS A 109 18.58 4.95 -1.22
CA CYS A 109 18.35 5.58 0.09
C CYS A 109 19.65 6.19 0.64
N CYS A 110 20.67 5.35 0.91
CA CYS A 110 21.90 5.80 1.56
C CYS A 110 23.00 6.25 0.58
N ASN A 111 22.78 6.16 -0.74
CA ASN A 111 23.71 6.56 -1.81
C ASN A 111 25.08 5.87 -1.78
N ARG A 112 25.21 4.75 -1.06
CA ARG A 112 26.42 3.92 -1.04
C ARG A 112 26.34 2.80 -2.08
N GLN A 113 27.49 2.36 -2.59
CA GLN A 113 27.58 1.22 -3.50
C GLN A 113 27.65 -0.10 -2.74
N PHE A 114 26.98 -1.13 -3.27
CA PHE A 114 26.96 -2.47 -2.70
C PHE A 114 27.11 -3.52 -3.78
N LYS A 115 27.75 -4.66 -3.45
CA LYS A 115 27.83 -5.80 -4.37
C LYS A 115 26.47 -6.46 -4.60
N ASP A 116 25.61 -6.41 -3.59
CA ASP A 116 24.29 -7.04 -3.58
C ASP A 116 23.24 -6.03 -3.10
N LEU A 117 22.24 -5.78 -3.94
CA LEU A 117 21.14 -4.86 -3.68
C LEU A 117 19.81 -5.55 -3.89
N GLU A 118 18.81 -5.19 -3.10
CA GLU A 118 17.46 -5.71 -3.20
C GLU A 118 16.59 -4.70 -3.96
N LEU A 119 15.76 -5.21 -4.87
CA LEU A 119 14.76 -4.40 -5.56
C LEU A 119 13.52 -4.35 -4.67
N HIS A 120 13.19 -3.17 -4.17
CA HIS A 120 12.08 -2.94 -3.25
C HIS A 120 10.95 -2.21 -3.94
N GLU A 121 9.72 -2.66 -3.68
CA GLU A 121 8.50 -2.04 -4.17
C GLU A 121 8.05 -0.88 -3.28
N GLN A 122 7.76 0.27 -3.86
CA GLN A 122 7.09 1.36 -3.15
C GLN A 122 5.62 1.39 -3.57
N TRP A 123 4.77 1.36 -2.54
CA TRP A 123 3.33 1.24 -2.68
C TRP A 123 2.62 2.49 -2.17
N SER A 124 1.60 2.90 -2.89
CA SER A 124 0.52 3.75 -2.38
C SER A 124 -0.75 2.91 -2.22
N PHE A 125 -1.64 3.36 -1.34
CA PHE A 125 -2.91 2.69 -1.07
C PHE A 125 -4.03 3.69 -1.27
N ASP A 126 -4.93 3.40 -2.20
CA ASP A 126 -6.22 4.04 -2.30
C ASP A 126 -7.21 3.23 -1.45
N ASP A 127 -7.42 3.69 -0.22
CA ASP A 127 -8.30 3.02 0.75
C ASP A 127 -9.77 3.08 0.32
N PHE A 128 -10.14 4.02 -0.55
CA PHE A 128 -11.50 4.22 -1.05
C PHE A 128 -11.82 3.24 -2.19
N ASP A 129 -10.95 3.18 -3.20
CA ASP A 129 -11.10 2.24 -4.32
C ASP A 129 -10.54 0.84 -4.02
N LYS A 130 -9.93 0.67 -2.83
CA LYS A 130 -9.29 -0.57 -2.40
C LYS A 130 -8.22 -1.02 -3.41
N ILE A 131 -7.32 -0.09 -3.76
CA ILE A 131 -6.21 -0.36 -4.67
C ILE A 131 -4.89 -0.22 -3.91
N GLN A 132 -4.02 -1.22 -4.02
CA GLN A 132 -2.61 -1.15 -3.65
C GLN A 132 -1.81 -0.96 -4.95
N LYS A 133 -1.25 0.24 -5.12
CA LYS A 133 -0.63 0.68 -6.36
C LYS A 133 0.88 0.66 -6.29
N LEU A 134 1.52 0.03 -7.27
CA LEU A 134 2.97 0.05 -7.43
C LEU A 134 3.38 1.41 -8.00
N ASP A 135 3.92 2.29 -7.17
CA ASP A 135 4.36 3.61 -7.60
C ASP A 135 5.73 3.55 -8.28
N LYS A 136 6.65 2.79 -7.69
CA LYS A 136 8.00 2.61 -8.21
C LYS A 136 8.72 1.39 -7.63
N LEU A 137 9.78 1.01 -8.33
CA LEU A 137 10.77 0.06 -7.85
C LEU A 137 12.07 0.83 -7.56
N ILE A 138 12.69 0.56 -6.40
CA ILE A 138 13.93 1.19 -5.99
C ILE A 138 14.94 0.15 -5.49
N LEU A 139 16.23 0.43 -5.67
CA LEU A 139 17.28 -0.40 -5.09
C LEU A 139 17.62 0.03 -3.68
N LEU A 140 17.60 -0.93 -2.77
CA LEU A 140 17.99 -0.77 -1.38
C LEU A 140 19.10 -1.76 -1.02
N CYS A 141 20.02 -1.34 -0.15
CA CYS A 141 20.87 -2.31 0.55
C CYS A 141 20.07 -3.00 1.66
N LYS A 142 20.57 -4.13 2.17
CA LYS A 142 19.90 -4.94 3.20
C LYS A 142 19.46 -4.13 4.43
N GLU A 143 20.28 -3.18 4.85
CA GLU A 143 20.01 -2.30 5.98
C GLU A 143 18.86 -1.32 5.66
N CYS A 144 18.92 -0.60 4.53
CA CYS A 144 17.82 0.28 4.12
C CYS A 144 16.52 -0.50 3.85
N HIS A 145 16.61 -1.69 3.26
CA HIS A 145 15.43 -2.54 3.08
C HIS A 145 14.84 -3.01 4.41
N SER A 146 15.68 -3.27 5.42
CA SER A 146 15.24 -3.57 6.78
C SER A 146 14.55 -2.38 7.44
N ILE A 147 14.97 -1.15 7.19
CA ILE A 147 14.25 0.05 7.66
C ILE A 147 12.85 0.09 7.04
N ALA A 148 12.73 -0.08 5.72
CA ALA A 148 11.44 -0.09 5.04
C ALA A 148 10.51 -1.17 5.63
N HIS A 149 11.01 -2.36 5.94
CA HIS A 149 10.24 -3.43 6.58
C HIS A 149 10.65 -3.69 8.03
N ILE A 150 10.77 -2.62 8.82
CA ILE A 150 11.25 -2.67 10.22
C ILE A 150 10.42 -3.62 11.10
N THR A 151 9.13 -3.81 10.79
CA THR A 151 8.24 -4.74 11.52
C THR A 151 8.61 -6.22 11.39
N ARG A 152 9.47 -6.59 10.42
CA ARG A 152 10.05 -7.94 10.34
C ARG A 152 10.95 -8.24 11.55
N HIS A 153 11.54 -7.21 12.13
CA HIS A 153 12.46 -7.26 13.27
C HIS A 153 11.75 -7.05 14.63
N LYS A 154 10.41 -7.15 14.69
CA LYS A 154 9.62 -6.94 15.93
C LYS A 154 10.00 -7.83 17.12
N LYS A 155 10.70 -8.94 16.88
CA LYS A 155 11.20 -9.86 17.91
C LYS A 155 12.61 -9.49 18.39
N GLU A 156 13.23 -8.48 17.81
CA GLU A 156 14.61 -8.04 18.06
C GLU A 156 14.61 -6.53 18.40
N PRO A 157 14.25 -6.14 19.63
CA PRO A 157 14.10 -4.72 20.00
C PRO A 157 15.36 -3.88 19.74
N SER A 158 16.55 -4.42 20.06
CA SER A 158 17.81 -3.73 19.77
C SER A 158 18.02 -3.47 18.28
N LYS A 159 17.52 -4.36 17.42
CA LYS A 159 17.61 -4.17 15.97
C LYS A 159 16.67 -3.08 15.49
N ILE A 160 15.49 -2.97 16.10
CA ILE A 160 14.57 -1.85 15.82
C ILE A 160 15.21 -0.52 16.21
N ASP A 161 15.84 -0.43 17.38
CA ASP A 161 16.52 0.79 17.83
C ASP A 161 17.62 1.21 16.83
N GLU A 162 18.48 0.28 16.42
CA GLU A 162 19.50 0.54 15.38
C GLU A 162 18.90 1.05 14.05
N LEU A 163 17.79 0.45 13.62
CA LEU A 163 17.13 0.83 12.36
C LEU A 163 16.43 2.19 12.48
N LEU A 164 15.89 2.54 13.65
CA LEU A 164 15.32 3.86 13.93
C LEU A 164 16.40 4.94 13.96
N ASP A 165 17.58 4.68 14.51
CA ASP A 165 18.70 5.62 14.47
C ASP A 165 19.12 5.93 13.02
N LEU A 166 19.16 4.89 12.16
CA LEU A 166 19.44 5.08 10.74
C LEU A 166 18.31 5.79 9.99
N TYR A 167 17.06 5.51 10.34
CA TYR A 167 15.89 6.23 9.82
C TYR A 167 15.98 7.72 10.14
N CYS A 168 16.33 8.07 11.39
CA CYS A 168 16.58 9.43 11.84
C CYS A 168 17.70 10.09 11.02
N LEU A 169 18.84 9.40 10.88
CA LEU A 169 20.00 9.89 10.14
C LEU A 169 19.67 10.19 8.68
N TYR A 170 19.00 9.27 7.98
CA TYR A 170 18.72 9.42 6.55
C TYR A 170 17.62 10.44 6.26
N ASN A 171 16.60 10.53 7.12
CA ASN A 171 15.50 11.47 6.94
C ASN A 171 15.76 12.84 7.60
N LYS A 172 16.85 12.99 8.36
CA LYS A 172 17.22 14.21 9.11
C LYS A 172 16.14 14.62 10.11
N ILE A 173 15.66 13.65 10.87
CA ILE A 173 14.66 13.85 11.93
C ILE A 173 15.22 13.35 13.27
N ASP A 174 14.59 13.76 14.36
CA ASP A 174 14.91 13.22 15.68
C ASP A 174 14.14 11.91 15.97
N LEU A 175 14.58 11.21 17.02
CA LEU A 175 13.99 9.95 17.45
C LEU A 175 12.52 10.09 17.87
N SER A 176 12.11 11.26 18.39
CA SER A 176 10.71 11.50 18.75
C SER A 176 9.83 11.48 17.52
N GLN A 177 10.25 12.12 16.43
CA GLN A 177 9.53 12.08 15.17
C GLN A 177 9.56 10.69 14.54
N ALA A 178 10.68 9.97 14.62
CA ALA A 178 10.75 8.60 14.11
C ALA A 178 9.73 7.65 14.78
N TRP A 179 9.53 7.77 16.09
CA TRP A 179 8.50 7.01 16.81
C TRP A 179 7.08 7.43 16.42
N LYS A 180 6.81 8.73 16.26
CA LYS A 180 5.52 9.20 15.74
C LYS A 180 5.22 8.62 14.36
N ASP A 181 6.22 8.57 13.49
CA ASP A 181 6.10 8.02 12.15
C ASP A 181 5.84 6.51 12.22
N PHE A 182 6.55 5.79 13.09
CA PHE A 182 6.33 4.36 13.33
C PHE A 182 4.92 4.06 13.82
N GLU A 183 4.45 4.77 14.85
CA GLU A 183 3.10 4.62 15.42
C GLU A 183 2.03 4.95 14.39
N PHE A 184 2.20 6.04 13.63
CA PHE A 184 1.31 6.41 12.54
C PHE A 184 1.17 5.28 11.51
N HIS A 185 2.29 4.71 11.06
CA HIS A 185 2.27 3.60 10.08
C HIS A 185 1.69 2.31 10.67
N GLU A 186 1.92 2.01 11.96
CA GLU A 186 1.28 0.87 12.65
C GLU A 186 -0.25 1.04 12.70
N GLU A 187 -0.75 2.21 13.11
CA GLU A 187 -2.19 2.49 13.18
C GLU A 187 -2.84 2.49 11.80
N LEU A 188 -2.15 3.06 10.80
CA LEU A 188 -2.62 3.03 9.42
C LEU A 188 -2.68 1.58 8.91
N ARG A 189 -1.66 0.76 9.16
CA ARG A 189 -1.66 -0.67 8.81
C ARG A 189 -2.81 -1.41 9.49
N LYS A 190 -3.11 -1.12 10.77
CA LYS A 190 -4.24 -1.73 11.49
C LYS A 190 -5.56 -1.45 10.78
N LYS A 191 -5.84 -0.19 10.44
CA LYS A 191 -7.04 0.19 9.66
C LYS A 191 -7.12 -0.56 8.34
N ARG A 192 -5.98 -0.67 7.63
CA ARG A 192 -5.92 -1.33 6.32
C ARG A 192 -6.02 -2.86 6.37
N ASN A 193 -5.84 -3.51 7.52
CA ASN A 193 -5.90 -4.96 7.63
C ASN A 193 -7.28 -5.54 7.29
N GLU A 194 -8.33 -4.72 7.33
CA GLU A 194 -9.71 -5.13 7.04
C GLU A 194 -10.06 -5.00 5.54
N ILE A 195 -9.14 -4.47 4.73
CA ILE A 195 -9.38 -4.15 3.33
C ILE A 195 -8.64 -5.14 2.43
N ASN A 196 -9.40 -5.72 1.50
CA ASN A 196 -8.86 -6.56 0.44
C ASN A 196 -8.56 -5.72 -0.80
N TYR A 197 -7.35 -5.16 -0.84
CA TYR A 197 -6.88 -4.40 -2.00
C TYR A 197 -6.65 -5.28 -3.23
N GLN A 198 -6.98 -4.75 -4.41
CA GLN A 198 -6.46 -5.25 -5.69
C GLN A 198 -5.10 -4.62 -5.98
N LEU A 199 -4.25 -5.30 -6.75
CA LEU A 199 -2.94 -4.75 -7.13
C LEU A 199 -3.04 -3.97 -8.44
N GLU A 200 -2.62 -2.71 -8.42
CA GLU A 200 -2.33 -1.92 -9.63
C GLU A 200 -0.84 -2.03 -9.95
N LEU A 201 -0.50 -2.70 -11.06
CA LEU A 201 0.88 -3.01 -11.44
C LEU A 201 1.31 -2.34 -12.75
N PHE A 202 0.57 -1.34 -13.22
CA PHE A 202 0.81 -0.68 -14.51
C PHE A 202 2.20 -0.06 -14.64
N TYR A 203 2.85 0.30 -13.52
CA TYR A 203 4.25 0.72 -13.51
C TYR A 203 5.18 -0.29 -14.19
N LEU A 204 4.87 -1.60 -14.15
CA LEU A 204 5.68 -2.62 -14.81
C LEU A 204 5.66 -2.54 -16.35
N ASN A 205 4.66 -1.91 -16.96
CA ASN A 205 4.54 -1.85 -18.43
C ASN A 205 5.72 -1.13 -19.09
N GLN A 206 6.41 -0.24 -18.38
CA GLN A 206 7.64 0.40 -18.87
C GLN A 206 8.83 -0.58 -19.03
N PHE A 207 8.69 -1.81 -18.54
CA PHE A 207 9.70 -2.88 -18.62
C PHE A 207 9.20 -4.08 -19.45
N SER A 208 8.40 -3.80 -20.49
CA SER A 208 7.88 -4.81 -21.43
C SER A 208 6.91 -5.83 -20.82
N PHE A 209 6.17 -5.42 -19.79
CA PHE A 209 4.98 -6.14 -19.34
C PHE A 209 3.75 -5.59 -20.10
N ASN A 210 2.71 -6.42 -20.26
CA ASN A 210 1.43 -5.99 -20.82
C ASN A 210 0.31 -6.18 -19.79
N ILE A 211 0.18 -5.23 -18.88
CA ILE A 211 -0.80 -5.24 -17.79
C ILE A 211 -1.84 -4.16 -18.07
N GLU A 212 -3.06 -4.58 -18.36
CA GLU A 212 -4.15 -3.69 -18.75
C GLU A 212 -5.20 -3.52 -17.65
N ASN A 213 -5.25 -4.45 -16.69
CA ASN A 213 -6.28 -4.50 -15.65
C ASN A 213 -5.66 -4.60 -14.25
N LEU A 214 -6.43 -4.19 -13.24
CA LEU A 214 -6.14 -4.48 -11.84
C LEU A 214 -6.07 -5.99 -11.63
N PHE A 215 -5.11 -6.43 -10.82
CA PHE A 215 -4.98 -7.85 -10.48
C PHE A 215 -5.70 -8.14 -9.17
N ASP A 216 -6.77 -8.94 -9.26
CA ASP A 216 -7.42 -9.48 -8.06
C ASP A 216 -6.53 -10.56 -7.42
N CYS A 217 -5.77 -10.12 -6.43
CA CYS A 217 -4.88 -10.97 -5.65
C CYS A 217 -5.61 -11.75 -4.55
N HIS A 218 -6.94 -11.77 -4.50
CA HIS A 218 -7.73 -12.53 -3.51
C HIS A 218 -8.49 -13.72 -4.08
N THR A 219 -8.29 -14.06 -5.35
CA THR A 219 -8.84 -15.30 -5.92
C THR A 219 -8.33 -16.54 -5.17
N ASP A 220 -9.16 -17.58 -5.08
CA ASP A 220 -8.80 -18.85 -4.43
C ASP A 220 -7.53 -19.47 -5.02
N LYS A 221 -7.40 -19.40 -6.36
CA LYS A 221 -6.24 -19.89 -7.09
C LYS A 221 -4.95 -19.15 -6.68
N PHE A 222 -4.98 -17.83 -6.59
CA PHE A 222 -3.81 -17.06 -6.19
C PHE A 222 -3.50 -17.22 -4.69
N ASN A 223 -4.52 -17.22 -3.82
CA ASN A 223 -4.30 -17.47 -2.39
C ASN A 223 -3.68 -18.85 -2.13
N SER A 224 -4.11 -19.88 -2.87
CA SER A 224 -3.51 -21.23 -2.82
C SER A 224 -2.04 -21.23 -3.26
N PHE A 225 -1.72 -20.44 -4.29
CA PHE A 225 -0.33 -20.23 -4.70
C PHE A 225 0.47 -19.50 -3.62
N ILE A 226 -0.06 -18.41 -3.05
CA ILE A 226 0.61 -17.63 -2.00
C ILE A 226 0.91 -18.48 -0.77
N TYR A 227 0.02 -19.38 -0.38
CA TYR A 227 0.26 -20.29 0.73
C TYR A 227 1.56 -21.09 0.51
N LYS A 228 1.70 -21.73 -0.67
CA LYS A 228 2.90 -22.48 -1.05
C LYS A 228 4.13 -21.58 -1.22
N PHE A 229 3.98 -20.46 -1.92
CA PHE A 229 5.05 -19.48 -2.11
C PHE A 229 5.60 -18.97 -0.76
N SER A 230 4.73 -18.76 0.23
CA SER A 230 5.13 -18.26 1.54
C SER A 230 5.83 -19.31 2.42
N THR A 231 5.53 -20.61 2.26
CA THR A 231 6.23 -21.68 2.97
C THR A 231 7.64 -21.83 2.42
N ASP A 232 7.79 -21.89 1.10
CA ASP A 232 9.09 -22.09 0.44
C ASP A 232 10.07 -20.93 0.76
N ASN A 233 9.57 -19.69 0.85
CA ASN A 233 10.41 -18.52 1.19
C ASN A 233 10.68 -18.35 2.70
N LYS A 234 10.00 -19.09 3.58
CA LYS A 234 10.34 -19.11 5.02
C LYS A 234 11.52 -20.05 5.27
N ASP A 235 11.57 -21.18 4.58
CA ASP A 235 12.63 -22.17 4.69
C ASP A 235 13.97 -21.68 4.11
N GLU A 236 13.97 -20.65 3.24
CA GLU A 236 15.18 -19.96 2.75
C GLU A 236 15.76 -18.91 3.72
N LYS A 237 15.08 -18.61 4.84
CA LYS A 237 15.44 -17.54 5.79
C LYS A 237 15.71 -18.01 7.22
N GLU A 238 15.68 -19.32 7.48
CA GLU A 238 16.26 -19.96 8.68
C GLU A 238 17.67 -20.49 8.38
#